data_AF-A0A8C7WUH1-F1
#
_entry.id   AF-A0A8C7WUH1-F1
#
_cell.length_a   1.000
_cell.length_b   1.000
_cell.length_c   1.000
_cell.angle_alpha   90.00
_cell.angle_beta   90.00
_cell.angle_gamma   90.00
#
_symmetry.space_group_name_H-M   'P 1'
#
loop_
_entity.id
_entity.type
_entity.pdbx_description
1 polymer ?
#
loop_
_entity_poly.entity_id
_entity_poly.type
_entity_poly.pdbx_seq_one_letter_code
_entity_poly.pdbx_strand_id
1 'polypeptide(L)' 'MQGSSFLHMLLLVSMNFLPVGASEGGIVGGRVAEPHSRPYMASLQFQGHHICGGILIRDDYILTAAHCKK' A
#
# COMPACT_ATOMS: atom_id res chain seq x y z
N MET A 1 2.94 40.95 -16.46
CA MET A 1 2.49 39.70 -17.13
C MET A 1 3.31 38.45 -16.74
N GLN A 2 4.36 38.54 -15.92
CA GLN A 2 5.16 37.36 -15.52
C GLN A 2 4.74 36.73 -14.18
N GLY A 3 4.09 37.48 -13.27
CA GLY A 3 3.74 36.98 -11.93
C GLY A 3 2.68 35.86 -11.89
N SER A 4 1.74 35.82 -12.84
CA SER A 4 0.70 34.78 -12.89
C SER A 4 1.25 33.42 -13.32
N SER A 5 2.20 33.39 -14.26
CA SER A 5 2.79 32.16 -14.79
C SER A 5 3.65 31.42 -13.75
N PHE A 6 4.41 32.16 -12.93
CA PHE A 6 5.17 31.56 -11.82
C PHE A 6 4.27 30.99 -10.73
N LEU A 7 3.15 31.67 -10.42
CA LEU A 7 2.16 31.17 -9.46
C LEU A 7 1.51 29.86 -9.94
N HIS A 8 1.19 29.76 -11.24
CA HIS A 8 0.71 28.51 -11.84
C HIS A 8 1.76 27.40 -11.79
N MET A 9 3.04 27.70 -12.04
CA MET A 9 4.10 26.70 -11.96
C MET A 9 4.28 26.18 -10.52
N LEU A 10 4.24 27.06 -9.51
CA LEU A 10 4.27 26.72 -8.09
C LEU A 10 3.07 25.86 -7.65
N LEU A 11 1.86 26.17 -8.14
CA LEU A 11 0.64 25.40 -7.87
C LEU A 11 0.68 24.00 -8.50
N LEU A 12 1.28 23.84 -9.68
CA LEU A 12 1.45 22.53 -10.32
C LEU A 12 2.48 21.67 -9.58
N VAL A 13 3.55 22.27 -9.07
CA VAL A 13 4.55 21.56 -8.26
C VAL A 13 3.93 21.10 -6.94
N SER A 14 3.13 21.93 -6.25
CA SER A 14 2.52 21.54 -4.97
C SER A 14 1.49 20.40 -5.08
N MET A 15 0.79 20.27 -6.22
CA MET A 15 -0.14 19.16 -6.47
C MET A 15 0.54 17.79 -6.62
N ASN A 16 1.82 17.76 -7.04
CA ASN A 16 2.63 16.53 -7.09
C ASN A 16 3.23 16.14 -5.73
N PHE A 17 3.18 17.05 -4.75
CA PHE A 17 3.60 16.84 -3.37
C PHE A 17 2.41 16.64 -2.43
N LEU A 18 1.20 16.38 -2.95
CA LEU A 18 0.19 15.78 -2.09
C LEU A 18 0.71 14.38 -1.73
N PRO A 19 0.98 14.08 -0.44
CA PRO A 19 0.96 12.69 -0.05
C PRO A 19 -0.47 12.25 -0.38
N VAL A 20 -0.63 11.38 -1.37
CA VAL A 20 -1.83 10.57 -1.46
C VAL A 20 -1.88 9.87 -0.11
N GLY A 21 -2.68 10.43 0.79
CA GLY A 21 -2.99 9.81 2.06
C GLY A 21 -3.68 8.52 1.68
N ALA A 22 -2.91 7.44 1.62
CA ALA A 22 -3.48 6.11 1.65
C ALA A 22 -4.42 6.14 2.84
N SER A 23 -5.71 5.92 2.60
CA SER A 23 -6.63 5.58 3.67
C SER A 23 -6.09 4.28 4.26
N GLU A 24 -5.18 4.39 5.23
CA GLU A 24 -4.56 3.26 5.89
C GLU A 24 -5.63 2.53 6.69
N GLY A 25 -6.24 1.53 6.06
CA GLY A 25 -6.80 0.40 6.79
C GLY A 25 -5.66 -0.30 7.51
N GLY A 26 -5.25 0.25 8.66
CA GLY A 26 -4.23 -0.32 9.52
C GLY A 26 -4.79 -1.45 10.38
N ILE A 27 -3.90 -2.18 11.04
CA ILE A 27 -4.30 -3.14 12.09
C ILE A 27 -4.68 -2.33 13.34
N VAL A 28 -5.89 -2.53 13.86
CA VAL A 28 -6.39 -1.82 15.06
C VAL A 28 -5.48 -2.08 16.25
N GLY A 29 -4.98 -1.02 16.88
CA GLY A 29 -4.00 -1.10 17.97
C GLY A 29 -2.61 -1.61 17.55
N GLY A 30 -2.36 -1.66 16.24
CA GLY A 30 -1.12 -2.15 15.67
C GLY A 30 0.04 -1.16 15.73
N ARG A 31 1.20 -1.62 15.27
CA ARG A 31 2.39 -0.82 15.00
C ARG A 31 3.02 -1.28 13.70
N VAL A 32 3.80 -0.40 13.08
CA VAL A 32 4.59 -0.74 11.90
C VAL A 32 5.53 -1.89 12.24
N ALA A 33 5.55 -2.92 11.39
CA ALA A 33 6.48 -4.03 11.51
C ALA A 33 7.86 -3.61 10.98
N GLU A 34 8.93 -4.06 11.65
CA GLU A 34 10.29 -3.89 11.12
C GLU A 34 10.36 -4.48 9.70
N PRO A 35 10.98 -3.79 8.73
CA PRO A 35 11.06 -4.26 7.35
C PRO A 35 11.58 -5.70 7.27
N HIS A 36 10.88 -6.53 6.49
CA HIS A 36 11.20 -7.94 6.28
C HIS A 36 11.22 -8.83 7.55
N SER A 37 10.76 -8.36 8.72
CA SER A 37 10.68 -9.16 9.97
C SER A 37 9.60 -10.25 9.97
N ARG A 38 8.77 -10.28 8.92
CA ARG A 38 7.71 -11.26 8.68
C ARG A 38 7.89 -11.84 7.28
N PRO A 39 9.00 -12.56 7.01
CA PRO A 39 9.34 -13.03 5.65
C PRO A 39 8.34 -14.06 5.11
N TYR A 40 7.56 -14.68 6.00
CA TYR A 40 6.48 -15.59 5.64
C TYR A 40 5.18 -14.87 5.23
N MET A 41 5.06 -13.56 5.44
CA MET A 41 3.82 -12.82 5.15
C MET A 41 3.65 -12.63 3.65
N ALA A 42 2.53 -13.11 3.11
CA ALA A 42 2.17 -12.94 1.70
C ALA A 42 0.97 -11.98 1.55
N SER A 43 1.04 -11.12 0.53
CA SER A 43 -0.09 -10.31 0.07
C SER A 43 -0.78 -11.00 -1.09
N LEU A 44 -1.99 -11.53 -0.87
CA LEU A 44 -2.81 -12.06 -1.95
C LEU A 44 -3.46 -10.89 -2.69
N GLN A 45 -3.20 -10.79 -3.99
CA GLN A 45 -3.67 -9.68 -4.82
C GLN A 45 -4.63 -10.15 -5.91
N PHE A 46 -5.62 -9.31 -6.21
CA PHE A 46 -6.46 -9.45 -7.38
C PHE A 46 -6.47 -8.13 -8.16
N GLN A 47 -6.19 -8.19 -9.46
CA GLN A 47 -6.07 -6.98 -10.32
C GLN A 47 -5.11 -5.92 -9.74
N GLY A 48 -4.03 -6.35 -9.08
CA GLY A 48 -3.04 -5.44 -8.46
C GLY A 48 -3.45 -4.85 -7.10
N HIS A 49 -4.62 -5.23 -6.57
CA HIS A 49 -5.10 -4.79 -5.26
C HIS A 49 -4.97 -5.90 -4.22
N HIS A 50 -4.50 -5.56 -3.02
CA HIS A 50 -4.50 -6.46 -1.87
C HIS A 50 -5.93 -6.84 -1.49
N ILE A 51 -6.22 -8.14 -1.38
CA ILE A 51 -7.54 -8.64 -0.99
C ILE A 51 -7.52 -9.46 0.30
N CYS A 52 -6.41 -10.14 0.60
CA CYS A 52 -6.25 -10.97 1.78
C CYS A 52 -4.77 -11.17 2.13
N GLY A 53 -4.51 -11.58 3.37
CA GLY A 53 -3.20 -12.09 3.80
C GLY A 53 -3.02 -13.58 3.55
N GLY A 54 -1.77 -14.04 3.63
CA GLY A 54 -1.40 -15.45 3.63
C GLY A 54 -0.05 -15.70 4.30
N ILE A 55 0.28 -16.97 4.52
CA ILE A 55 1.55 -17.42 5.14
C ILE A 55 2.25 -18.39 4.20
N LEU A 56 3.51 -18.10 3.84
CA LEU A 56 4.39 -19.03 3.14
C LEU A 56 4.77 -20.19 4.07
N ILE A 57 4.26 -21.38 3.75
CA ILE A 57 4.49 -22.61 4.54
C ILE A 57 5.45 -23.59 3.84
N ARG A 58 5.74 -23.32 2.56
CA ARG A 58 6.69 -24.02 1.69
C ARG A 58 7.05 -23.08 0.56
N ASP A 59 8.18 -23.31 -0.11
CA ASP A 59 8.69 -22.46 -1.19
C ASP A 59 7.66 -22.19 -2.32
N ASP A 60 6.68 -23.07 -2.49
CA ASP A 60 5.63 -23.03 -3.51
C ASP A 60 4.18 -23.06 -2.95
N TYR A 61 3.98 -22.98 -1.62
CA TYR A 61 2.64 -23.02 -1.01
C TYR A 61 2.40 -21.89 -0.02
N ILE A 62 1.30 -21.17 -0.22
CA ILE A 62 0.72 -20.18 0.72
C ILE A 62 -0.52 -20.77 1.41
N LEU A 63 -0.56 -20.69 2.73
CA LEU A 63 -1.76 -20.94 3.54
C LEU A 63 -2.56 -19.64 3.70
N THR A 64 -3.89 -19.70 3.52
CA THR A 64 -4.81 -18.56 3.68
C THR A 64 -6.20 -19.02 4.14
N ALA A 65 -7.09 -18.09 4.45
CA ALA A 65 -8.47 -18.39 4.80
C ALA A 65 -9.25 -18.88 3.57
N ALA A 66 -10.11 -19.89 3.75
CA ALA A 66 -10.86 -20.48 2.64
C ALA A 66 -11.76 -19.47 1.89
N HIS A 67 -12.31 -18.47 2.60
CA HIS A 67 -13.16 -17.43 2.02
C HIS A 67 -12.39 -16.35 1.24
N CYS A 68 -11.05 -16.33 1.34
CA CYS A 68 -10.21 -15.47 0.50
C CYS A 68 -10.07 -16.00 -0.93
N LYS A 69 -10.63 -17.18 -1.21
CA LYS A 69 -10.85 -17.64 -2.57
C LYS A 69 -11.78 -16.66 -3.26
N LYS A 70 -11.37 -16.25 -4.44
CA LYS A 70 -12.15 -15.37 -5.29
C LYS A 70 -13.44 -16.00 -5.79
#